data_AF-Q9TSG0-F1
#
_entry.id   AF-Q9TSG0-F1
#
_cell.length_a   1.000
_cell.length_b   1.000
_cell.length_c   1.000
_cell.angle_alpha   90.00
_cell.angle_beta   90.00
_cell.angle_gamma   90.00
#
_symmetry.space_group_name_H-M   'P 1'
#
loop_
_entity.id
_entity.type
_entity.pdbx_description
1 polymer ?
#
loop_
_entity_poly.entity_id
_entity_poly.type
_entity_poly.pdbx_seq_one_letter_code
_entity_poly.pdbx_strand_id
1 'polypeptide(L)'
;DLELLRISLLLIQSWLGPLQFLSRVFTNSLVFGTSDRVYEKLKDLEEGILALMRELEDVTPRAGQILKQTYDKFDTNMRSDDALLKNYGLLSCFRKDLHKTETYLRVMKCRRFGEASCAF
;
A
#
# COMPACT_ATOMS: atom_id res chain seq x y z
N ASP A 1 -3.63 0.05 -17.40
CA ASP A 1 -4.60 -0.31 -16.35
C ASP A 1 -4.04 -1.29 -15.35
N LEU A 2 -3.74 -2.54 -15.72
CA LEU A 2 -3.11 -3.50 -14.80
C LEU A 2 -1.84 -2.98 -14.13
N GLU A 3 -1.07 -2.12 -14.81
CA GLU A 3 0.12 -1.48 -14.22
C GLU A 3 -0.19 -0.60 -13.00
N LEU A 4 -1.30 0.14 -13.00
CA LEU A 4 -1.69 0.95 -11.84
C LEU A 4 -2.07 0.06 -10.66
N LEU A 5 -2.75 -1.07 -10.91
CA LEU A 5 -3.05 -2.07 -9.89
C LEU A 5 -1.79 -2.75 -9.36
N ARG A 6 -0.82 -3.06 -10.24
CA ARG A 6 0.48 -3.62 -9.85
C ARG A 6 1.26 -2.67 -8.96
N ILE A 7 1.34 -1.39 -9.31
CA ILE A 7 2.01 -0.38 -8.48
C ILE A 7 1.30 -0.22 -7.13
N SER A 8 -0.04 -0.14 -7.14
CA SER A 8 -0.84 -0.10 -5.91
C SER A 8 -0.57 -1.31 -5.01
N LEU A 9 -0.54 -2.52 -5.57
CA LEU A 9 -0.24 -3.75 -4.84
C LEU A 9 1.15 -3.71 -4.21
N LEU A 10 2.17 -3.27 -4.96
CA LEU A 10 3.54 -3.14 -4.45
C LEU A 10 3.63 -2.15 -3.28
N LEU A 11 2.96 -1.00 -3.39
CA LEU A 11 2.90 -0.02 -2.29
C LEU A 11 2.24 -0.64 -1.05
N ILE A 12 1.09 -1.30 -1.20
CA ILE A 12 0.41 -1.95 -0.06
C ILE A 12 1.30 -3.01 0.60
N GLN A 13 1.90 -3.90 -0.20
CA GLN A 13 2.78 -4.95 0.30
C GLN A 13 4.03 -4.41 0.99
N SER A 14 4.56 -3.29 0.52
CA SER A 14 5.74 -2.65 1.11
C SER A 14 5.52 -2.15 2.54
N TRP A 15 4.27 -1.87 2.91
CA TRP A 15 3.90 -1.30 4.21
C TRP A 15 3.56 -2.34 5.27
N LEU A 16 3.31 -3.59 4.90
CA LEU A 16 2.96 -4.66 5.85
C LEU A 16 4.05 -4.88 6.91
N GLY A 17 5.31 -4.97 6.49
CA GLY A 17 6.45 -5.13 7.41
C GLY A 17 6.70 -3.91 8.30
N PRO A 18 6.83 -2.69 7.74
CA PRO A 18 6.98 -1.47 8.51
C PRO A 18 5.85 -1.22 9.52
N LEU A 19 4.60 -1.54 9.20
CA LEU A 19 3.48 -1.39 10.14
C LEU A 19 3.54 -2.38 11.30
N GLN A 20 3.97 -3.62 11.07
CA GLN A 20 4.21 -4.57 12.15
C GLN A 20 5.35 -4.12 13.07
N PHE A 21 6.34 -3.39 12.55
CA PHE A 21 7.37 -2.76 13.37
C PHE A 21 6.80 -1.59 14.17
N LEU A 22 6.07 -0.68 13.50
CA LEU A 22 5.47 0.48 14.15
C LEU A 22 4.48 0.08 15.26
N SER A 23 3.68 -0.98 15.08
CA SER A 23 2.78 -1.46 16.13
C SER A 23 3.53 -1.83 17.41
N ARG A 24 4.73 -2.43 17.29
CA ARG A 24 5.59 -2.77 18.44
C ARG A 24 6.19 -1.54 19.11
N VAL A 25 6.61 -0.55 18.33
CA VAL A 25 7.21 0.69 18.87
C VAL A 25 6.18 1.58 19.56
N PHE A 26 4.93 1.59 19.08
CA PHE A 26 3.86 2.44 19.61
C PHE A 26 2.94 1.74 20.63
N THR A 27 3.37 0.61 21.20
CA THR A 27 2.63 -0.25 22.15
C THR A 27 1.96 0.47 23.33
N ASN A 28 2.50 1.61 23.77
CA ASN A 28 1.97 2.40 24.90
C ASN A 28 1.28 3.71 24.47
N SER A 29 0.89 3.85 23.21
CA SER A 29 0.18 5.02 22.70
C SER A 29 -1.21 4.66 22.18
N LEU A 30 -2.11 5.65 22.07
CA LEU A 30 -3.41 5.53 21.39
C LEU A 30 -3.32 4.91 19.98
N VAL A 31 -2.12 4.87 19.39
CA VAL A 31 -1.82 4.35 18.05
C VAL A 31 -1.73 2.81 18.02
N PHE A 32 -1.53 2.11 19.14
CA PHE A 32 -1.37 0.65 19.15
C PHE A 32 -2.57 -0.08 18.53
N GLY A 33 -3.79 0.20 19.01
CA GLY A 33 -5.01 -0.38 18.46
C GLY A 33 -5.39 0.13 17.06
N THR A 34 -4.87 1.29 16.65
CA THR A 34 -5.04 1.81 15.29
C THR A 34 -4.14 1.05 14.31
N SER A 35 -2.90 0.73 14.70
CA SER A 35 -1.92 0.07 13.83
C SER A 35 -2.37 -1.32 13.40
N ASP A 36 -2.92 -2.13 14.32
CA ASP A 36 -3.40 -3.47 14.00
C ASP A 36 -4.60 -3.42 13.05
N ARG A 37 -5.56 -2.51 13.29
CA ARG A 37 -6.70 -2.30 12.39
C ARG A 37 -6.27 -1.82 11.01
N VAL A 38 -5.24 -0.97 10.94
CA VAL A 38 -4.67 -0.51 9.67
C VAL A 38 -4.01 -1.68 8.94
N TYR A 39 -3.25 -2.53 9.63
CA TYR A 39 -2.64 -3.72 9.03
C TYR A 39 -3.70 -4.64 8.40
N GLU A 40 -4.77 -4.95 9.12
CA GLU A 40 -5.87 -5.76 8.58
C GLU A 40 -6.51 -5.11 7.36
N LYS A 41 -6.72 -3.78 7.36
CA LYS A 41 -7.27 -3.08 6.20
C LYS A 41 -6.35 -3.07 4.99
N LEU A 42 -5.03 -3.08 5.20
CA LEU A 42 -4.08 -3.25 4.09
C LEU A 42 -4.12 -4.67 3.54
N LYS A 43 -4.34 -5.68 4.37
CA LYS A 43 -4.56 -7.07 3.93
C LYS A 43 -5.83 -7.23 3.11
N ASP A 44 -6.95 -6.69 3.60
CA ASP A 44 -8.20 -6.64 2.85
C ASP A 44 -7.99 -5.98 1.47
N LEU A 45 -7.22 -4.88 1.41
CA LEU A 45 -6.95 -4.16 0.18
C LEU A 45 -5.99 -4.92 -0.76
N GLU A 46 -4.97 -5.59 -0.22
CA GLU A 46 -4.08 -6.48 -0.97
C GLU A 46 -4.89 -7.57 -1.69
N GLU A 47 -5.79 -8.25 -0.96
CA GLU A 47 -6.66 -9.29 -1.49
C GLU A 47 -7.62 -8.74 -2.55
N GLY A 48 -8.24 -7.59 -2.31
CA GLY A 48 -9.13 -6.93 -3.27
C GLY A 48 -8.43 -6.54 -4.58
N ILE A 49 -7.21 -6.02 -4.51
CA ILE A 49 -6.42 -5.68 -5.70
C ILE A 49 -6.02 -6.94 -6.47
N LEU A 50 -5.59 -8.01 -5.78
CA LEU A 50 -5.26 -9.28 -6.40
C LEU A 50 -6.46 -9.91 -7.12
N ALA A 51 -7.65 -9.86 -6.51
CA ALA A 51 -8.89 -10.32 -7.13
C ALA A 51 -9.21 -9.51 -8.40
N LEU A 52 -9.16 -8.17 -8.32
CA LEU A 52 -9.39 -7.30 -9.47
C LEU A 52 -8.40 -7.55 -10.61
N MET A 53 -7.13 -7.80 -10.30
CA MET A 53 -6.12 -8.10 -11.32
C MET A 53 -6.45 -9.41 -12.05
N ARG A 54 -6.88 -10.46 -11.34
CA ARG A 54 -7.26 -11.76 -11.95
C ARG A 54 -8.43 -11.59 -12.91
N GLU A 55 -9.49 -10.91 -12.47
CA GLU A 55 -10.67 -10.64 -13.31
C GLU A 55 -10.33 -9.84 -14.58
N LEU A 56 -9.40 -8.88 -14.49
CA LEU A 56 -8.99 -8.06 -15.63
C LEU A 56 -8.00 -8.79 -16.56
N GLU A 57 -7.16 -9.69 -16.04
CA GLU A 57 -6.23 -10.51 -16.83
C GLU A 57 -6.99 -11.55 -17.67
N ASP A 58 -8.10 -12.12 -17.18
CA ASP A 58 -8.95 -13.04 -17.96
C ASP A 58 -9.64 -12.37 -19.17
N VAL A 59 -9.74 -11.03 -19.16
CA VAL A 59 -10.39 -10.24 -20.21
C VAL A 59 -9.40 -9.72 -21.27
N THR A 60 -8.07 -9.85 -21.08
CA THR A 60 -7.07 -9.31 -22.02
C THR A 60 -5.91 -10.28 -22.36
N PRO A 61 -5.61 -10.57 -23.65
CA PRO A 61 -4.45 -11.38 -24.01
C PRO A 61 -3.14 -10.66 -23.66
N ARG A 62 -2.24 -11.40 -23.00
CA ARG A 62 -0.99 -10.96 -22.36
C ARG A 62 -0.21 -9.85 -23.07
N ALA A 63 0.11 -8.82 -22.29
CA ALA A 63 1.40 -8.12 -22.37
C ALA A 63 1.76 -7.58 -20.98
N GLY A 64 2.91 -7.99 -20.43
CA GLY A 64 3.46 -7.35 -19.23
C GLY A 64 4.34 -8.27 -18.39
N GLN A 65 5.64 -8.23 -18.67
CA GLN A 65 6.70 -8.87 -17.88
C GLN A 65 6.49 -8.64 -16.38
N ILE A 66 6.70 -9.69 -15.60
CA ILE A 66 6.71 -9.65 -14.13
C ILE A 66 7.97 -8.87 -13.73
N LEU A 67 7.83 -7.55 -13.56
CA LEU A 67 8.86 -6.74 -12.92
C LEU A 67 8.86 -7.12 -11.44
N LYS A 68 9.78 -8.00 -11.09
CA LYS A 68 10.14 -8.33 -9.71
C LYS A 68 10.87 -7.13 -9.11
N GLN A 69 10.15 -6.03 -8.89
CA GLN A 69 10.68 -4.89 -8.15
C GLN A 69 10.58 -5.21 -6.66
N THR A 70 11.70 -5.63 -6.09
CA THR A 70 11.92 -5.61 -4.65
C THR A 70 11.85 -4.17 -4.18
N TYR A 71 10.69 -3.74 -3.70
CA TYR A 71 10.62 -2.57 -2.84
C TYR A 71 11.57 -2.84 -1.67
N ASP A 72 12.52 -1.93 -1.47
CA ASP A 72 13.63 -2.17 -0.56
C ASP A 72 13.10 -2.37 0.86
N LYS A 73 13.54 -3.44 1.52
CA LYS A 73 13.02 -3.78 2.84
C LYS A 73 13.46 -2.70 3.83
N PHE A 74 12.52 -2.21 4.63
CA PHE A 74 12.83 -1.29 5.71
C PHE A 74 13.78 -1.97 6.70
N ASP A 75 14.98 -1.40 6.88
CA ASP A 75 15.97 -1.88 7.83
C ASP A 75 15.52 -1.53 9.26
N THR A 76 15.19 -2.55 10.05
CA THR A 76 14.61 -2.44 11.39
C THR A 76 15.63 -2.12 12.49
N ASN A 77 16.89 -1.88 12.15
CA ASN A 77 17.93 -1.59 13.12
C ASN A 77 17.85 -0.14 13.65
N MET A 78 16.93 0.11 14.58
CA MET A 78 16.71 1.41 15.24
C MET A 78 17.08 1.35 16.73
N ARG A 79 18.35 1.56 17.05
CA ARG A 79 18.83 1.89 18.41
C ARG A 79 19.53 3.26 18.37
N SER A 80 18.81 4.35 18.68
CA SER A 80 19.33 5.71 18.93
C SER A 80 18.15 6.70 19.17
N ASP A 81 18.39 7.83 19.83
CA ASP A 81 17.46 8.96 20.03
C ASP A 81 16.86 9.51 18.70
N ASP A 82 17.49 9.22 17.56
CA ASP A 82 16.94 9.48 16.21
C ASP A 82 15.71 8.62 15.84
N ALA A 83 15.36 7.62 16.66
CA ALA A 83 14.28 6.69 16.37
C ALA A 83 12.92 7.39 16.20
N LEU A 84 12.61 8.40 17.01
CA LEU A 84 11.35 9.13 16.92
C LEU A 84 11.21 9.86 15.58
N LEU A 85 12.22 10.65 15.19
CA LEU A 85 12.18 11.39 13.93
C LEU A 85 12.08 10.46 12.72
N LYS A 86 12.80 9.34 12.75
CA LYS A 86 12.71 8.30 11.71
C LYS A 86 11.34 7.62 11.68
N ASN A 87 10.71 7.37 12.83
CA ASN A 87 9.33 6.85 12.90
C ASN A 87 8.32 7.84 12.32
N TYR A 88 8.45 9.13 12.61
CA TYR A 88 7.60 10.17 12.02
C TYR A 88 7.82 10.30 10.50
N GLY A 89 9.07 10.20 10.04
CA GLY A 89 9.40 10.14 8.61
C GLY A 89 8.72 8.95 7.93
N LEU A 90 8.77 7.79 8.56
CA LEU A 90 8.11 6.57 8.08
C LEU A 90 6.58 6.74 8.00
N LEU A 91 5.94 7.31 9.01
CA LEU A 91 4.51 7.64 8.98
C LEU A 91 4.14 8.65 7.88
N SER A 92 5.03 9.62 7.60
CA SER A 92 4.84 10.57 6.49
C SER A 92 4.87 9.86 5.13
N CYS A 93 5.82 8.96 4.93
CA CYS A 93 5.89 8.12 3.73
C CYS A 93 4.64 7.24 3.62
N PHE A 94 4.20 6.62 4.71
CA PHE A 94 2.98 5.80 4.74
C PHE A 94 1.76 6.57 4.23
N ARG A 95 1.55 7.79 4.76
CA ARG A 95 0.47 8.66 4.31
C ARG A 95 0.56 8.99 2.81
N LYS A 96 1.76 9.33 2.32
CA LYS A 96 1.97 9.68 0.90
C LYS A 96 1.70 8.51 -0.01
N ASP A 97 2.18 7.32 0.35
CA ASP A 97 2.02 6.12 -0.46
C ASP A 97 0.58 5.64 -0.48
N LEU A 98 -0.15 5.71 0.64
CA LEU A 98 -1.58 5.39 0.64
C LEU A 98 -2.40 6.38 -0.18
N HIS A 99 -2.10 7.68 -0.12
CA HIS A 99 -2.74 8.67 -0.99
C HIS A 99 -2.49 8.37 -2.48
N LYS A 100 -1.27 7.93 -2.81
CA LYS A 100 -0.89 7.52 -4.17
C LYS A 100 -1.68 6.27 -4.60
N THR A 101 -1.77 5.26 -3.74
CA THR A 101 -2.59 4.06 -3.97
C THR A 101 -4.06 4.42 -4.20
N GLU A 102 -4.66 5.27 -3.36
CA GLU A 102 -6.04 5.74 -3.53
C GLU A 102 -6.24 6.41 -4.89
N THR A 103 -5.33 7.30 -5.27
CA THR A 103 -5.36 8.00 -6.56
C THR A 103 -5.31 7.00 -7.72
N TYR A 104 -4.42 6.02 -7.68
CA TYR A 104 -4.30 4.99 -8.71
C TYR A 104 -5.54 4.11 -8.82
N LEU A 105 -6.12 3.69 -7.69
CA LEU A 105 -7.36 2.91 -7.68
C LEU A 105 -8.54 3.74 -8.23
N ARG A 106 -8.62 5.03 -7.91
CA ARG A 106 -9.64 5.94 -8.44
C ARG A 106 -9.51 6.09 -9.96
N VAL A 107 -8.30 6.36 -10.46
CA VAL A 107 -8.02 6.43 -11.91
C VAL A 107 -8.40 5.12 -12.61
N MET A 108 -8.05 3.98 -12.01
CA MET A 108 -8.42 2.67 -12.53
C MET A 108 -9.94 2.49 -12.65
N LYS A 109 -10.65 2.83 -11.57
CA LYS A 109 -12.11 2.75 -11.52
C LYS A 109 -12.76 3.60 -12.62
N CYS A 110 -12.30 4.85 -12.76
CA CYS A 110 -12.77 5.78 -13.79
C CYS A 110 -12.53 5.26 -15.22
N ARG A 111 -11.32 4.74 -15.50
CA ARG A 111 -10.95 4.25 -16.84
C ARG A 111 -11.68 2.97 -17.24
N ARG A 112 -11.94 2.07 -16.28
CA ARG A 112 -12.50 0.73 -16.57
C ARG A 112 -14.01 0.64 -16.46
N PHE A 113 -14.61 1.38 -15.51
CA PHE A 113 -16.03 1.25 -15.21
C PHE A 113 -16.87 2.49 -15.58
N GLY A 114 -16.24 3.52 -16.14
CA GLY A 114 -16.95 4.68 -16.70
C GLY A 114 -17.80 5.44 -15.69
N GLU A 115 -17.34 5.57 -14.44
CA GLU A 115 -18.07 6.33 -13.42
C GLU A 115 -18.11 7.84 -13.76
N ALA A 116 -19.31 8.42 -13.68
CA ALA A 116 -19.58 9.80 -14.11
C ALA A 116 -19.02 10.90 -13.19
N SER A 117 -18.51 10.57 -11.99
CA SER A 117 -18.04 11.55 -11.00
C SER A 117 -16.53 11.60 -10.83
N CYS A 118 -15.78 11.37 -11.91
CA CYS A 118 -14.32 11.47 -11.90
C CYS A 118 -13.85 12.92 -12.10
N ALA A 119 -14.01 13.75 -11.07
CA ALA A 119 -13.31 15.04 -10.97
C ALA A 119 -11.91 14.79 -10.37
N PHE A 120 -10.86 15.21 -11.07
CA PHE A 120 -9.45 15.01 -10.69
C PHE A 120 -8.85 16.27 -10.08
#